data_AF-A0AAD9N0U2-F1
#
_entry.id   AF-A0AAD9N0U2-F1
#
_cell.length_a   1.000
_cell.length_b   1.000
_cell.length_c   1.000
_cell.angle_alpha   90.00
_cell.angle_beta   90.00
_cell.angle_gamma   90.00
#
_symmetry.space_group_name_H-M   'P 1'
#
loop_
_entity.id
_entity.type
_entity.pdbx_description
1 polymer ?
#
loop_
_entity_poly.entity_id
_entity_poly.type
_entity_poly.pdbx_seq_one_letter_code
_entity_poly.pdbx_strand_id
1 'polypeptide(L)'
;MLINFGKWEGSTLYWSQEFSATLHRVVSEVRAVRGLSRVRLLDLPCGDMAWMSRFLRTRDETGIDIVPSLVDHNRKAYGRFRWKFIQRDVVQNGINGTYDIIMSCAMLKPLYNSDAIRVLAVFSNSGSGYLLTTTYPLNE
;
A
#
# COMPACT_ATOMS: atom_id res chain seq x y z
N MET A 1 -5.87 12.72 5.85
CA MET A 1 -7.26 12.24 5.66
C MET A 1 -7.26 10.73 5.77
N LEU A 2 -7.94 10.18 6.77
CA LEU A 2 -8.11 8.73 6.92
C LEU A 2 -9.36 8.33 6.14
N ILE A 3 -9.22 7.49 5.12
CA ILE A 3 -10.36 6.92 4.40
C ILE A 3 -10.57 5.50 4.96
N ASN A 4 -11.76 5.24 5.50
CA ASN A 4 -12.11 3.99 6.16
C ASN A 4 -12.62 2.95 5.15
N PHE A 5 -11.99 1.77 5.13
CA PHE A 5 -12.45 0.60 4.38
C PHE A 5 -12.81 -0.51 5.37
N GLY A 6 -14.00 -1.11 5.20
CA GLY A 6 -14.53 -2.17 6.06
C GLY A 6 -13.69 -3.46 6.08
N LYS A 7 -14.19 -4.50 6.76
CA LYS A 7 -13.47 -5.76 7.01
C LYS A 7 -12.89 -6.38 5.74
N TRP A 8 -11.55 -6.51 5.69
CA TRP A 8 -10.82 -7.21 4.64
C TRP A 8 -10.67 -8.71 4.98
N GLU A 9 -11.32 -9.59 4.19
CA GLU A 9 -11.28 -11.06 4.31
C GLU A 9 -10.42 -11.72 3.20
N GLY A 10 -9.32 -11.06 2.82
CA GLY A 10 -8.41 -11.53 1.78
C GLY A 10 -8.85 -11.20 0.35
N SER A 11 -8.08 -11.70 -0.62
CA SER A 11 -8.19 -11.37 -2.05
C SER A 11 -9.32 -12.13 -2.76
N THR A 12 -10.58 -12.00 -2.33
CA THR A 12 -11.68 -12.47 -3.21
C THR A 12 -11.73 -11.57 -4.45
N LEU A 13 -12.15 -12.13 -5.60
CA LEU A 13 -12.22 -11.39 -6.86
C LEU A 13 -13.16 -10.17 -6.76
N TYR A 14 -14.25 -10.30 -6.01
CA TYR A 14 -15.22 -9.24 -5.76
C TYR A 14 -14.61 -8.08 -4.96
N TRP A 15 -13.95 -8.38 -3.83
CA TRP A 15 -13.28 -7.37 -3.02
C TRP A 15 -12.17 -6.66 -3.79
N SER A 16 -11.46 -7.40 -4.63
CA SER A 16 -10.42 -6.86 -5.50
C SER A 16 -10.95 -5.84 -6.53
N GLN A 17 -12.18 -6.03 -7.04
CA GLN A 17 -12.79 -5.12 -8.01
C GLN A 17 -13.28 -3.82 -7.38
N GLU A 18 -14.05 -3.90 -6.30
CA GLU A 18 -14.55 -2.74 -5.56
C GLU A 18 -13.42 -1.89 -4.97
N PHE A 19 -12.40 -2.57 -4.42
CA PHE A 19 -11.23 -1.90 -3.87
C PHE A 19 -10.45 -1.18 -4.97
N SER A 20 -10.24 -1.84 -6.12
CA SER A 20 -9.57 -1.21 -7.27
C SER A 20 -10.33 0.03 -7.75
N ALA A 21 -11.65 -0.04 -7.92
CA ALA A 21 -12.46 1.09 -8.37
C ALA A 21 -12.35 2.29 -7.41
N THR A 22 -12.40 2.03 -6.10
CA THR A 22 -12.19 3.08 -5.10
C THR A 22 -10.78 3.63 -5.13
N LEU A 23 -9.75 2.78 -5.24
CA LEU A 23 -8.36 3.21 -5.32
C LEU A 23 -8.11 4.11 -6.55
N HIS A 24 -8.78 3.83 -7.68
CA HIS A 24 -8.76 4.71 -8.86
C HIS A 24 -9.29 6.12 -8.54
N ARG A 25 -10.38 6.22 -7.77
CA ARG A 25 -10.96 7.51 -7.36
C ARG A 25 -10.03 8.25 -6.41
N VAL A 26 -9.55 7.58 -5.36
CA VAL A 26 -8.62 8.16 -4.37
C VAL A 26 -7.36 8.70 -5.04
N VAL A 27 -6.74 7.93 -5.94
CA VAL A 27 -5.55 8.39 -6.69
C VAL A 27 -5.88 9.61 -7.56
N SER A 28 -7.05 9.65 -8.20
CA SER A 28 -7.47 10.80 -9.01
C SER A 28 -7.69 12.05 -8.16
N GLU A 29 -8.32 11.91 -6.99
CA GLU A 29 -8.58 13.00 -6.06
C GLU A 29 -7.28 13.54 -5.44
N VAL A 30 -6.40 12.67 -4.94
CA VAL A 30 -5.09 13.09 -4.41
C VAL A 30 -4.29 13.80 -5.49
N ARG A 31 -4.33 13.31 -6.73
CA ARG A 31 -3.66 13.97 -7.86
C ARG A 31 -4.20 15.39 -8.08
N ALA A 32 -5.53 15.57 -8.09
CA ALA A 32 -6.17 16.86 -8.31
C ALA A 32 -5.91 17.83 -7.15
N VAL A 33 -6.14 17.40 -5.91
CA VAL A 33 -5.96 18.23 -4.70
C VAL A 33 -4.53 18.71 -4.53
N ARG A 34 -3.54 17.89 -4.92
CA ARG A 34 -2.12 18.22 -4.79
C ARG A 34 -1.50 18.80 -6.07
N GLY A 35 -2.25 18.95 -7.17
CA GLY A 35 -1.71 19.43 -8.44
C GLY A 35 -0.61 18.55 -9.03
N LEU A 36 -0.68 17.23 -8.85
CA LEU A 36 0.35 16.29 -9.31
C LEU A 36 0.10 15.85 -10.75
N SER A 37 1.17 15.65 -11.53
CA SER A 37 1.06 14.96 -12.83
C SER A 37 0.96 13.44 -12.66
N ARG A 38 1.62 12.91 -11.62
CA ARG A 38 1.64 11.49 -11.27
C ARG A 38 1.69 11.31 -9.75
N VAL A 39 1.07 10.25 -9.27
CA VAL A 39 1.07 9.85 -7.85
C VAL A 39 2.14 8.78 -7.63
N ARG A 40 3.03 9.01 -6.67
CA ARG A 40 4.00 8.04 -6.17
C ARG A 40 3.33 7.19 -5.08
N LEU A 41 2.95 5.98 -5.43
CA LEU A 41 2.30 5.02 -4.53
C LEU A 41 3.35 4.10 -3.88
N LEU A 42 3.25 3.94 -2.55
CA LEU A 42 3.88 2.86 -1.80
C LEU A 42 2.81 1.84 -1.39
N ASP A 43 3.03 0.57 -1.71
CA ASP A 43 2.20 -0.56 -1.22
C ASP A 43 3.00 -1.41 -0.22
N LEU A 44 2.45 -1.64 0.97
CA LEU A 44 3.13 -2.28 2.09
C LEU A 44 2.16 -2.99 3.07
N PRO A 45 2.25 -4.33 3.25
CA PRO A 45 2.99 -5.26 2.43
C PRO A 45 2.38 -5.32 1.02
N CYS A 46 3.22 -5.43 -0.01
CA CYS A 46 2.74 -5.55 -1.40
C CYS A 46 2.25 -6.96 -1.77
N GLY A 47 2.61 -7.99 -1.00
CA GLY A 47 2.12 -9.35 -1.24
C GLY A 47 2.52 -9.91 -2.61
N ASP A 48 1.64 -10.71 -3.22
CA ASP A 48 1.85 -11.41 -4.49
C ASP A 48 1.37 -10.63 -5.73
N MET A 49 0.89 -9.40 -5.57
CA MET A 49 0.37 -8.53 -6.64
C MET A 49 -0.82 -9.11 -7.43
N ALA A 50 -1.53 -10.11 -6.93
CA ALA A 50 -2.56 -10.86 -7.67
C ALA A 50 -3.65 -9.96 -8.29
N TRP A 51 -4.09 -8.93 -7.56
CA TRP A 51 -5.05 -7.95 -8.06
C TRP A 51 -4.41 -6.59 -8.36
N MET A 52 -3.39 -6.19 -7.60
CA MET A 52 -2.75 -4.88 -7.69
C MET A 52 -2.09 -4.66 -9.07
N SER A 53 -1.53 -5.71 -9.66
CA SER A 53 -0.91 -5.63 -10.99
C SER A 53 -1.86 -5.11 -12.10
N ARG A 54 -3.17 -5.37 -11.99
CA ARG A 54 -4.17 -4.88 -12.95
C ARG A 54 -4.43 -3.39 -12.76
N PHE A 55 -4.48 -2.94 -11.52
CA PHE A 55 -4.57 -1.53 -11.18
C PHE A 55 -3.33 -0.80 -11.71
N LEU A 56 -2.12 -1.29 -11.45
CA LEU A 56 -0.90 -0.52 -11.71
C LEU A 56 -0.44 -0.38 -13.15
N ARG A 57 -1.13 -0.97 -14.14
CA ARG A 57 -0.64 -1.04 -15.55
C ARG A 57 -0.18 0.30 -16.13
N THR A 58 -0.71 1.42 -15.67
CA THR A 58 -0.35 2.78 -16.11
C THR A 58 0.30 3.64 -15.01
N ARG A 59 0.73 3.05 -13.90
CA ARG A 59 1.22 3.74 -12.69
C ARG A 59 2.63 3.28 -12.30
N ASP A 60 3.30 4.15 -11.55
CA ASP A 60 4.57 3.81 -10.89
C ASP A 60 4.20 3.42 -9.47
N GLU A 61 4.92 2.45 -8.94
CA GLU A 61 4.71 1.92 -7.60
C GLU A 61 6.05 1.54 -7.00
N THR A 62 6.15 1.66 -5.68
CA THR A 62 7.08 0.87 -4.89
C THR A 62 6.29 -0.10 -4.03
N GLY A 63 6.49 -1.40 -4.21
CA GLY A 63 6.05 -2.44 -3.29
C GLY A 63 7.15 -2.77 -2.30
N ILE A 64 6.81 -2.83 -1.01
CA ILE A 64 7.69 -3.33 0.04
C ILE A 64 7.05 -4.55 0.68
N ASP A 65 7.84 -5.59 0.90
CA ASP A 65 7.41 -6.76 1.67
C ASP A 65 8.58 -7.28 2.52
N ILE A 66 8.29 -7.88 3.66
CA ILE A 66 9.32 -8.50 4.51
C ILE A 66 9.73 -9.87 3.95
N VAL A 67 8.84 -10.54 3.21
CA VAL A 67 9.02 -11.90 2.71
C VAL A 67 9.87 -11.91 1.44
N PRO A 68 11.10 -12.46 1.46
CA PRO A 68 12.01 -12.40 0.31
C PRO A 68 11.46 -13.09 -0.95
N SER A 69 10.78 -14.24 -0.77
CA SER A 69 10.25 -15.02 -1.90
C SER A 69 9.17 -14.26 -2.69
N LEU A 70 8.33 -13.46 -2.02
CA LEU A 70 7.33 -12.61 -2.68
C LEU A 70 8.00 -11.49 -3.47
N VAL A 71 8.99 -10.83 -2.87
CA VAL A 71 9.76 -9.76 -3.55
C VAL A 71 10.47 -10.29 -4.78
N ASP A 72 11.14 -11.43 -4.68
CA ASP A 72 11.87 -12.04 -5.79
C ASP A 72 10.92 -12.55 -6.89
N HIS A 73 9.77 -13.11 -6.51
CA HIS A 73 8.71 -13.46 -7.44
C HIS A 73 8.23 -12.23 -8.22
N ASN A 74 7.88 -11.15 -7.52
CA ASN A 74 7.35 -9.94 -8.14
C ASN A 74 8.36 -9.26 -9.06
N ARG A 75 9.65 -9.22 -8.69
CA ARG A 75 10.73 -8.72 -9.57
C ARG A 75 10.80 -9.50 -10.88
N LYS A 76 10.69 -10.84 -10.82
CA LYS A 76 10.71 -11.70 -12.00
C LYS A 76 9.45 -11.55 -12.85
N ALA A 77 8.27 -11.54 -12.21
CA ALA A 77 6.98 -11.47 -12.90
C ALA A 77 6.70 -10.09 -13.53
N TYR A 78 7.16 -9.01 -12.90
CA TYR A 78 6.78 -7.65 -13.24
C TYR A 78 7.96 -6.74 -13.61
N GLY A 79 9.17 -7.28 -13.78
CA GLY A 79 10.38 -6.50 -14.10
C GLY A 79 10.33 -5.67 -15.40
N ARG A 80 9.36 -5.94 -16.28
CA ARG A 80 9.08 -5.11 -17.48
C ARG A 80 8.39 -3.77 -17.18
N PHE A 81 7.81 -3.63 -15.98
CA PHE A 81 7.15 -2.41 -15.54
C PHE A 81 8.13 -1.53 -14.77
N ARG A 82 7.79 -0.24 -14.61
CA ARG A 82 8.60 0.71 -13.81
C ARG A 82 8.40 0.54 -12.29
N TRP A 83 7.85 -0.59 -11.86
CA TRP A 83 7.56 -0.88 -10.46
C TRP A 83 8.83 -1.31 -9.74
N LYS A 84 8.94 -0.96 -8.46
CA LYS A 84 10.08 -1.33 -7.63
C LYS A 84 9.60 -2.26 -6.52
N PHE A 85 10.30 -3.36 -6.31
CA PHE A 85 10.03 -4.27 -5.20
C PHE A 85 11.24 -4.32 -4.27
N ILE A 86 11.02 -4.07 -2.98
CA ILE A 86 12.07 -3.97 -1.97
C ILE A 86 11.74 -4.92 -0.83
N GLN A 87 12.70 -5.78 -0.49
CA GLN A 87 12.60 -6.59 0.73
C GLN A 87 13.04 -5.75 1.92
N ARG A 88 12.17 -5.58 2.91
CA ARG A 88 12.47 -4.82 4.13
C ARG A 88 11.52 -5.13 5.28
N ASP A 89 12.09 -5.27 6.48
CA ASP A 89 11.33 -5.10 7.71
C ASP A 89 11.15 -3.60 7.99
N VAL A 90 9.94 -3.09 7.73
CA VAL A 90 9.62 -1.66 7.90
C VAL A 90 9.46 -1.26 9.37
N VAL A 91 9.11 -2.21 10.25
CA VAL A 91 9.00 -1.93 11.69
C VAL A 91 10.37 -1.53 12.24
N GLN A 92 11.42 -2.24 11.80
CA GLN A 92 12.78 -2.00 12.28
C GLN A 92 13.53 -0.94 11.47
N ASN A 93 13.36 -0.95 10.15
CA ASN A 93 14.22 -0.19 9.23
C ASN A 93 13.52 0.99 8.55
N GLY A 94 12.24 1.20 8.83
CA GLY A 94 11.43 2.26 8.22
C GLY A 94 11.28 2.13 6.69
N ILE A 95 10.87 3.22 6.06
CA ILE A 95 10.75 3.31 4.60
C ILE A 95 11.75 4.32 4.03
N ASN A 96 12.15 4.12 2.77
CA ASN A 96 13.06 5.03 2.09
C ASN A 96 12.30 5.99 1.18
N GLY A 97 12.51 7.29 1.40
CA GLY A 97 11.93 8.35 0.58
C GLY A 97 10.49 8.71 0.94
N THR A 98 9.97 9.70 0.23
CA THR A 98 8.63 10.27 0.41
C THR A 98 7.67 9.70 -0.62
N TYR A 99 6.40 9.51 -0.25
CA TYR A 99 5.35 9.03 -1.14
C TYR A 99 4.12 9.93 -1.08
N ASP A 100 3.35 9.96 -2.16
CA ASP A 100 2.12 10.74 -2.17
C ASP A 100 1.01 9.99 -1.43
N ILE A 101 0.98 8.67 -1.59
CA ILE A 101 0.08 7.76 -0.89
C ILE A 101 0.90 6.56 -0.41
N ILE A 102 0.77 6.25 0.88
CA ILE A 102 1.18 4.96 1.46
C ILE A 102 -0.09 4.13 1.62
N MET A 103 -0.10 2.92 1.09
CA MET A 103 -1.18 1.96 1.26
C MET A 103 -0.72 0.83 2.18
N SER A 104 -1.52 0.55 3.22
CA SER A 104 -1.21 -0.44 4.25
C SER A 104 -2.46 -1.21 4.69
N CYS A 105 -3.15 -1.84 3.74
CA CYS A 105 -4.47 -2.43 3.97
C CYS A 105 -4.47 -3.77 4.71
N ALA A 106 -3.35 -4.50 4.73
CA ALA A 106 -3.23 -5.80 5.40
C ALA A 106 -2.17 -5.82 6.51
N MET A 107 -1.30 -4.79 6.61
CA MET A 107 -0.15 -4.84 7.50
C MET A 107 -0.48 -4.68 8.97
N LEU A 108 -1.38 -3.75 9.32
CA LEU A 108 -1.51 -3.29 10.71
C LEU A 108 -2.22 -4.32 11.60
N LYS A 109 -3.10 -5.14 11.02
CA LYS A 109 -3.91 -6.13 11.75
C LYS A 109 -3.09 -7.24 12.42
N PRO A 110 -2.14 -7.92 11.75
CA PRO A 110 -1.38 -9.00 12.38
C PRO A 110 -0.28 -8.51 13.34
N LEU A 111 -0.01 -7.21 13.43
CA LEU A 111 1.05 -6.68 14.28
C LEU A 111 0.61 -6.54 15.74
N TYR A 112 1.57 -6.65 16.66
CA TYR A 112 1.38 -6.15 18.02
C TYR A 112 1.15 -4.64 18.01
N ASN A 113 0.36 -4.13 18.96
CA ASN A 113 0.05 -2.71 19.06
C ASN A 113 1.30 -1.82 19.05
N SER A 114 2.38 -2.25 19.72
CA SER A 114 3.66 -1.52 19.73
C SER A 114 4.26 -1.38 18.33
N ASP A 115 4.19 -2.43 17.51
CA ASP A 115 4.73 -2.42 16.16
C ASP A 115 3.82 -1.67 15.19
N ALA A 116 2.50 -1.78 15.35
CA ALA A 116 1.55 -0.96 14.61
C ALA A 116 1.79 0.54 14.88
N ILE A 117 1.99 0.95 16.13
CA ILE A 117 2.32 2.33 16.50
C ILE A 117 3.65 2.76 15.88
N ARG A 118 4.68 1.91 15.91
CA ARG A 118 5.99 2.21 15.27
C ARG A 118 5.84 2.43 13.77
N VAL A 119 5.08 1.59 13.08
CA VAL A 119 4.80 1.74 11.65
C VAL A 119 4.06 3.05 11.37
N LEU A 120 3.04 3.39 12.15
CA LEU A 120 2.33 4.66 12.00
C LEU A 120 3.26 5.86 12.20
N ALA A 121 4.19 5.77 13.16
CA ALA A 121 5.22 6.78 13.37
C ALA A 121 6.19 6.86 12.18
N VAL A 122 6.62 5.73 11.61
CA VAL A 122 7.42 5.69 10.36
C VAL A 122 6.70 6.42 9.23
N PHE A 123 5.40 6.19 9.05
CA PHE A 123 4.62 6.85 8.01
C PHE A 123 4.49 8.35 8.27
N SER A 124 4.16 8.74 9.50
CA SER A 124 4.02 10.15 9.90
C SER A 124 5.34 10.92 9.71
N ASN A 125 6.47 10.29 10.00
CA ASN A 125 7.79 10.92 9.91
C ASN A 125 8.41 10.86 8.50
N SER A 126 7.82 10.11 7.57
CA SER A 126 8.37 9.92 6.22
C SER A 126 8.24 11.15 5.31
N GLY A 127 7.45 12.16 5.69
CA GLY A 127 7.08 13.28 4.81
C GLY A 127 6.09 12.89 3.71
N SER A 128 5.44 11.73 3.82
CA SER A 128 4.42 11.27 2.87
C SER A 128 3.07 11.95 3.11
N GLY A 129 2.27 12.09 2.05
CA GLY A 129 1.06 12.91 2.09
C GLY A 129 -0.17 12.24 2.68
N TYR A 130 -0.43 10.99 2.29
CA TYR A 130 -1.68 10.28 2.63
C TYR A 130 -1.39 8.84 3.05
N LEU A 131 -2.16 8.35 4.02
CA LEU A 131 -2.20 6.94 4.43
C LEU A 131 -3.55 6.35 4.06
N LEU A 132 -3.54 5.31 3.24
CA LEU A 132 -4.69 4.47 2.93
C LEU A 132 -4.59 3.17 3.73
N THR A 133 -5.55 2.92 4.61
CA THR A 133 -5.56 1.74 5.47
C THR A 133 -6.99 1.23 5.64
N THR A 134 -7.13 -0.06 5.97
CA THR A 134 -8.41 -0.60 6.43
C THR A 134 -8.61 -0.23 7.90
N THR A 135 -9.86 -0.14 8.33
CA THR A 135 -10.18 -0.11 9.76
C THR A 135 -11.06 -1.30 10.10
N TYR A 136 -10.99 -1.72 11.35
CA TYR A 136 -11.84 -2.76 11.88
C TYR A 136 -12.67 -2.09 12.97
N PRO A 137 -13.89 -1.64 12.66
CA PRO A 137 -14.77 -1.13 13.71
C PRO A 137 -14.93 -2.21 14.78
N LEU A 138 -14.92 -1.79 16.04
CA LEU A 138 -15.37 -2.65 17.13
C LEU A 138 -16.83 -2.98 16.81
N ASN A 139 -17.10 -4.24 16.54
CA ASN A 139 -18.49 -4.71 16.49
C ASN A 139 -18.98 -4.66 17.94
N GLU A 140 -19.99 -3.82 18.21
CA GLU A 140 -20.84 -3.97 19.40
C GLU A 140 -21.62 -5.29 19.34
#